data_AF-I9US36-F1
#
_entry.id   AF-I9US36-F1
#
_cell.length_a   1.000
_cell.length_b   1.000
_cell.length_c   1.000
_cell.angle_alpha   90.00
_cell.angle_beta   90.00
_cell.angle_gamma   90.00
#
_symmetry.space_group_name_H-M   'P 1'
#
loop_
_entity.id
_entity.type
_entity.pdbx_description
1 polymer ?
#
loop_
_entity_poly.entity_id
_entity_poly.type
_entity_poly.pdbx_seq_one_letter_code
_entity_poly.pdbx_strand_id
1 'polypeptide(L)'
;MKEQQIIDFLKIRDYDIRKTQNARWIDQKCTPDVLSIVADCILEFTQYSIAKSFSIRDIWDSPYTNENVKPYLVSSMSRILKPLNKN
;
A
#
# COMPACT_ATOMS: atom_id res chain seq x y z
N MET A 1 -11.35 -16.45 17.37
CA MET A 1 -12.50 -15.82 16.71
C MET A 1 -13.44 -16.93 16.26
N LYS A 2 -14.71 -16.97 16.70
CA LYS A 2 -15.61 -18.10 16.41
C LYS A 2 -16.11 -17.97 14.96
N GLU A 3 -16.10 -19.06 14.20
CA GLU A 3 -16.50 -19.15 12.78
C GLU A 3 -17.79 -18.39 12.45
N GLN A 4 -18.78 -18.47 13.35
CA GLN A 4 -20.05 -17.76 13.21
C GLN A 4 -19.90 -16.24 13.11
N GLN A 5 -18.95 -15.65 13.84
CA GLN A 5 -18.71 -14.19 13.80
C GLN A 5 -18.18 -13.74 12.43
N ILE A 6 -17.42 -14.61 11.75
CA ILE A 6 -16.92 -14.34 10.40
C ILE A 6 -18.07 -14.39 9.40
N ILE A 7 -18.91 -15.42 9.51
CA ILE A 7 -20.10 -15.58 8.64
C ILE A 7 -21.04 -14.38 8.81
N ASP A 8 -21.30 -13.96 10.04
CA ASP A 8 -22.18 -12.82 10.32
C ASP A 8 -21.61 -11.52 9.77
N PHE A 9 -20.28 -11.32 9.87
CA PHE A 9 -19.60 -10.16 9.27
C PHE A 9 -19.72 -10.14 7.74
N LEU A 10 -19.46 -11.27 7.07
CA LEU A 10 -19.52 -11.37 5.61
C LEU A 10 -20.93 -11.17 5.04
N LYS A 11 -21.99 -11.28 5.86
CA LYS A 11 -23.36 -11.00 5.44
C LYS A 11 -23.72 -9.50 5.44
N ILE A 12 -22.87 -8.63 6.01
CA ILE A 12 -23.18 -7.20 6.19
C ILE A 12 -23.11 -6.41 4.86
N ARG A 13 -22.42 -6.93 3.84
CA ARG A 13 -22.17 -6.25 2.56
C ARG A 13 -22.28 -7.21 1.38
N ASP A 14 -22.60 -6.65 0.22
CA ASP A 14 -22.52 -7.34 -1.06
C ASP A 14 -21.11 -7.21 -1.62
N TYR A 15 -20.37 -8.31 -1.64
CA TYR A 15 -18.98 -8.38 -2.11
C TYR A 15 -18.88 -8.79 -3.59
N ASP A 16 -20.00 -8.88 -4.33
CA ASP A 16 -19.98 -9.20 -5.76
C ASP A 16 -19.40 -8.04 -6.59
N ILE A 17 -18.10 -8.12 -6.85
CA ILE A 17 -17.33 -7.15 -7.64
C ILE A 17 -17.87 -6.94 -9.06
N ARG A 18 -18.63 -7.91 -9.61
CA ARG A 18 -19.19 -7.80 -10.96
C ARG A 18 -20.31 -6.76 -11.01
N LYS A 19 -20.96 -6.47 -9.89
CA LYS A 19 -22.03 -5.46 -9.82
C LYS A 19 -21.46 -4.05 -9.79
N THR A 20 -20.42 -3.82 -8.99
CA THR A 20 -19.85 -2.48 -8.80
C THR A 20 -18.80 -2.14 -9.85
N GLN A 21 -18.23 -3.13 -10.54
CA GLN A 21 -17.13 -2.98 -11.50
C GLN A 21 -15.92 -2.24 -10.90
N ASN A 22 -15.83 -2.17 -9.57
CA ASN A 22 -14.79 -1.45 -8.84
C ASN A 22 -13.90 -2.45 -8.09
N ALA A 23 -13.38 -3.43 -8.83
CA ALA A 23 -12.55 -4.48 -8.27
C ALA A 23 -11.14 -3.94 -8.02
N ARG A 24 -10.83 -3.57 -6.77
CA ARG A 24 -9.44 -3.39 -6.32
C ARG A 24 -8.92 -4.73 -5.82
N TRP A 25 -8.16 -5.41 -6.68
CA TRP A 25 -7.42 -6.61 -6.31
C TRP A 25 -6.19 -6.19 -5.52
N ILE A 26 -6.17 -6.54 -4.24
CA ILE A 26 -4.96 -6.46 -3.42
C ILE A 26 -4.32 -7.84 -3.48
N ASP A 27 -3.09 -7.93 -4.00
CA ASP A 27 -2.34 -9.19 -3.99
C ASP A 27 -2.20 -9.67 -2.55
N GLN A 28 -2.34 -10.98 -2.31
CA GLN A 28 -2.09 -11.62 -1.02
C GLN A 28 -0.67 -11.35 -0.49
N LYS A 29 0.26 -10.93 -1.35
CA LYS A 29 1.63 -10.51 -1.02
C LYS A 29 1.77 -9.01 -0.72
N CYS A 30 0.70 -8.23 -0.84
CA CYS A 30 0.72 -6.83 -0.44
C CYS A 30 0.59 -6.77 1.09
N THR A 31 1.74 -6.76 1.75
CA THR A 31 1.83 -6.74 3.20
C THR A 31 1.21 -5.41 3.72
N PRO A 32 0.43 -5.44 4.82
CA PRO A 32 -0.25 -4.25 5.34
C PRO A 32 0.67 -3.05 5.65
N ASP A 33 1.94 -3.30 5.93
CA ASP A 33 2.98 -2.29 6.13
C ASP A 33 3.23 -1.47 4.85
N VAL A 34 3.31 -2.11 3.68
CA VAL A 34 3.49 -1.43 2.39
C VAL A 34 2.32 -0.50 2.10
N LEU A 35 1.09 -0.96 2.35
CA LEU A 35 -0.11 -0.13 2.17
C LEU A 35 -0.09 1.08 3.12
N SER A 36 0.29 0.85 4.38
CA SER A 36 0.34 1.90 5.40
C SER A 36 1.39 2.96 5.05
N ILE A 37 2.57 2.55 4.58
CA ILE A 37 3.63 3.47 4.14
C ILE A 37 3.18 4.33 2.95
N VAL A 38 2.52 3.72 1.95
CA VAL A 38 2.01 4.46 0.79
C VAL A 38 0.91 5.44 1.19
N ALA A 39 -0.01 5.04 2.08
CA ALA A 39 -1.06 5.91 2.59
C ALA A 39 -0.47 7.11 3.35
N ASP A 40 0.54 6.89 4.19
CA ASP A 40 1.23 7.94 4.94
C ASP A 40 1.90 8.97 4.00
N CYS A 41 2.59 8.51 2.95
CA CYS A 41 3.16 9.40 1.94
C CYS A 41 2.11 10.25 1.23
N ILE A 42 0.94 9.69 0.93
CA ILE A 42 -0.17 10.41 0.29
C ILE A 42 -0.74 11.45 1.26
N LEU A 43 -0.93 11.11 2.53
CA LEU A 43 -1.48 12.02 3.53
C LEU A 43 -0.54 13.20 3.78
N GLU A 44 0.76 12.94 3.91
CA GLU A 44 1.77 13.99 4.06
C GLU A 44 1.88 14.85 2.81
N PHE A 45 1.85 14.27 1.60
CA PHE A 45 1.86 15.07 0.38
C PHE A 45 0.60 15.94 0.24
N THR A 46 -0.58 15.37 0.51
CA THR A 46 -1.86 16.05 0.36
C THR A 46 -2.16 17.02 1.51
N GLN A 47 -1.41 16.93 2.61
CA GLN A 47 -1.69 17.64 3.86
C GLN A 47 -3.15 17.40 4.30
N TYR A 48 -3.59 16.14 4.19
CA TYR A 48 -4.96 15.70 4.50
C TYR A 48 -6.08 16.40 3.71
N SER A 49 -5.74 17.10 2.62
CA SER A 49 -6.70 17.78 1.76
C SER A 49 -7.26 16.86 0.67
N ILE A 50 -8.59 16.71 0.65
CA ILE A 50 -9.31 15.94 -0.38
C ILE A 50 -9.40 16.66 -1.74
N ALA A 51 -9.11 17.96 -1.79
CA ALA A 51 -9.16 18.76 -3.02
C ALA A 51 -7.84 18.70 -3.82
N LYS A 52 -6.77 18.19 -3.20
CA LYS A 52 -5.43 18.17 -3.79
C LYS A 52 -5.25 16.92 -4.63
N SER A 53 -5.19 17.11 -5.95
CA SER A 53 -4.82 16.04 -6.89
C SER A 53 -3.33 15.72 -6.79
N PHE A 54 -2.98 14.47 -7.02
CA PHE A 54 -1.59 14.01 -7.08
C PHE A 54 -1.43 12.92 -8.13
N SER A 55 -0.22 12.80 -8.65
CA SER A 55 0.25 11.67 -9.44
C SER A 55 1.23 10.82 -8.62
N ILE A 56 1.54 9.63 -9.12
CA ILE A 56 2.53 8.74 -8.49
C ILE A 56 3.90 9.42 -8.36
N ARG A 57 4.29 10.22 -9.37
CA ARG A 57 5.57 10.95 -9.36
C ARG A 57 5.60 12.02 -8.28
N ASP A 58 4.49 12.74 -8.07
CA ASP A 58 4.40 13.78 -7.05
C ASP A 58 4.60 13.22 -5.64
N ILE A 59 4.01 12.05 -5.36
CA ILE A 59 4.20 11.35 -4.08
C ILE A 59 5.64 10.85 -3.97
N TRP A 60 6.13 10.13 -4.99
CA TRP A 60 7.44 9.51 -4.97
C TRP A 60 8.56 10.53 -4.79
N ASP A 61 8.48 11.68 -5.47
CA ASP A 61 9.52 12.71 -5.40
C ASP A 61 9.28 13.75 -4.30
N SER A 62 8.27 13.55 -3.45
CA SER A 62 8.01 14.41 -2.31
C SER A 62 9.20 14.41 -1.33
N PRO A 63 9.49 15.55 -0.66
CA PRO A 63 10.55 15.62 0.36
C PRO A 63 10.37 14.55 1.44
N TYR A 64 9.13 14.37 1.91
CA TYR A 64 8.78 13.37 2.91
C TYR A 64 9.15 11.95 2.48
N THR A 65 8.77 11.54 1.27
CA THR A 65 9.05 10.19 0.76
C THR A 65 10.55 9.99 0.51
N ASN A 66 11.26 11.02 0.02
CA ASN A 66 12.70 10.97 -0.19
C ASN A 66 13.50 10.77 1.10
N GLU A 67 13.06 11.40 2.19
CA GLU A 67 13.75 11.34 3.48
C GLU A 67 13.37 10.10 4.29
N ASN A 68 12.08 9.72 4.31
CA ASN A 68 11.57 8.75 5.26
C ASN A 68 11.27 7.36 4.66
N VAL A 69 11.20 7.23 3.34
CA VAL A 69 10.75 5.98 2.71
C VAL A 69 11.76 5.41 1.71
N LYS A 70 12.23 6.22 0.75
CA LYS A 70 13.21 5.76 -0.26
C LYS A 70 14.46 5.12 0.35
N PRO A 71 15.08 5.66 1.41
CA PRO A 71 16.29 5.06 1.97
C PRO A 71 16.08 3.62 2.46
N TYR A 72 14.91 3.33 3.05
CA TYR A 72 14.60 2.01 3.60
C TYR A 72 14.15 1.01 2.54
N LEU A 73 13.38 1.46 1.54
CA LEU A 73 12.95 0.61 0.43
C LEU A 73 14.11 0.26 -0.52
N VAL A 74 14.94 1.24 -0.88
CA VAL A 74 16.10 1.02 -1.75
C VAL A 74 17.20 0.22 -1.03
N SER A 75 17.41 0.46 0.28
CA SER A 75 18.31 -0.36 1.10
C SER A 75 17.84 -1.81 1.19
N SER A 76 16.54 -2.06 1.33
CA SER A 76 15.99 -3.42 1.38
C SER A 76 16.08 -4.14 0.04
N MET A 77 15.85 -3.45 -1.08
CA MET A 77 16.03 -4.03 -2.42
C MET A 77 17.51 -4.35 -2.73
N SER A 78 18.45 -3.50 -2.31
CA SER A 78 19.89 -3.79 -2.46
C SER A 78 20.37 -4.98 -1.62
N ARG A 79 19.70 -5.32 -0.50
CA ARG A 79 19.99 -6.55 0.26
C ARG A 79 19.49 -7.81 -0.42
N ILE A 80 18.35 -7.75 -1.11
CA ILE A 80 17.81 -8.87 -1.89
C ILE A 80 18.62 -9.11 -3.17
N LEU A 81 19.23 -8.06 -3.72
CA LEU A 81 20.04 -8.11 -4.95
C LEU A 81 21.55 -8.19 -4.73
N LYS A 82 22.06 -8.35 -3.49
CA LYS A 82 23.48 -8.72 -3.30
C LYS A 82 23.64 -10.12 -3.91
N PRO A 83 24.44 -10.26 -4.97
CA PRO A 83 24.43 -11.45 -5.81
C PRO A 83 24.87 -12.67 -5.02
N LEU A 84 24.22 -13.78 -5.35
CA LEU A 84 24.67 -15.17 -5.29
C LEU A 84 25.99 -15.38 -6.08
N ASN A 85 26.99 -14.53 -5.86
CA ASN A 85 28.31 -14.67 -6.43
C ASN A 85 29.36 -14.37 -5.36
N LYS A 86 29.46 -15.31 -4.42
CA LYS A 86 30.68 -15.58 -3.67
C LYS A 86 31.19 -16.92 -4.17
N ASN A 87 32.02 -16.87 -5.22
CA ASN A 87 33.10 -17.84 -5.37
C ASN A 87 34.26 -17.37 -4.51
#